data_AF-A0A357LX15-F1
#
_entry.id   AF-A0A357LX15-F1
#
_cell.length_a   1.000
_cell.length_b   1.000
_cell.length_c   1.000
_cell.angle_alpha   90.00
_cell.angle_beta   90.00
_cell.angle_gamma   90.00
#
_symmetry.space_group_name_H-M   'P 1'
#
loop_
_entity.id
_entity.type
_entity.pdbx_description
1 polymer ?
#
loop_
_entity_poly.entity_id
_entity_poly.type
_entity_poly.pdbx_seq_one_letter_code
_entity_poly.pdbx_strand_id
1 'polypeptide(L)' 'MLSTFWQVWIMAIVFGSMAGCGVLIVYSMRGHRKEETTQTTGHEYDGIEEYDNPLPRWWV' A
#
# COMPACT_ATOMS: atom_id res chain seq x y z
N MET A 1 -22.21 -12.29 -25.57
CA MET A 1 -20.85 -12.49 -25.01
C MET A 1 -19.98 -11.29 -25.36
N LEU A 2 -19.01 -10.93 -24.52
CA LEU A 2 -18.08 -9.81 -24.77
C LEU A 2 -17.12 -10.15 -25.92
N SER A 3 -16.71 -9.17 -26.74
CA SER A 3 -15.69 -9.40 -27.78
C SER A 3 -14.33 -9.70 -27.15
N THR A 4 -13.47 -10.41 -27.88
CA THR A 4 -12.11 -10.77 -27.44
C THR A 4 -11.31 -9.56 -26.98
N PHE A 5 -11.49 -8.41 -27.65
CA PHE A 5 -10.87 -7.15 -27.24
C PHE A 5 -11.22 -6.77 -25.80
N TRP A 6 -12.52 -6.72 -25.47
CA TRP A 6 -12.96 -6.31 -24.14
C TRP A 6 -12.59 -7.33 -23.06
N GLN A 7 -12.55 -8.62 -23.39
CA GLN A 7 -12.07 -9.66 -22.48
C GLN A 7 -10.60 -9.42 -22.10
N VAL A 8 -9.73 -9.19 -23.07
CA VAL A 8 -8.30 -8.92 -22.85
C VAL A 8 -8.10 -7.58 -22.14
N TRP A 9 -8.85 -6.55 -22.50
CA TRP A 9 -8.78 -5.23 -21.88
C TRP A 9 -9.08 -5.28 -20.38
N ILE A 10 -10.17 -5.94 -19.99
CA ILE A 10 -10.55 -6.08 -18.57
C ILE A 10 -9.50 -6.92 -17.83
N MET A 11 -9.04 -8.02 -18.43
CA MET A 11 -7.98 -8.86 -17.85
C MET A 11 -6.72 -8.04 -17.56
N ALA A 12 -6.27 -7.23 -18.53
CA ALA A 12 -5.09 -6.40 -18.38
C ALA A 12 -5.23 -5.36 -17.25
N ILE A 13 -6.39 -4.71 -17.15
CA ILE A 13 -6.65 -3.73 -16.07
C ILE A 13 -6.64 -4.40 -14.70
N VAL A 14 -7.27 -5.57 -14.55
CA VAL A 14 -7.37 -6.26 -13.26
C VAL A 14 -6.00 -6.75 -12.78
N PHE A 15 -5.23 -7.42 -13.65
CA PHE A 15 -3.88 -7.84 -13.26
C PHE A 15 -2.94 -6.65 -13.09
N GLY A 16 -3.09 -5.61 -13.92
CA GLY A 16 -2.33 -4.38 -13.80
C GLY A 16 -2.60 -3.63 -12.49
N SER A 17 -3.86 -3.53 -12.05
CA SER A 17 -4.21 -2.89 -10.79
C SER A 17 -3.74 -3.70 -9.58
N MET A 18 -3.87 -5.03 -9.63
CA MET A 18 -3.36 -5.90 -8.58
C MET A 18 -1.84 -5.82 -8.45
N ALA A 19 -1.11 -5.82 -9.57
CA ALA A 19 0.33 -5.59 -9.58
C ALA A 19 0.66 -4.16 -9.08
N GLY A 20 -0.13 -3.17 -9.47
CA GLY A 20 -0.01 -1.78 -9.01
C GLY A 20 -0.13 -1.66 -7.49
N CYS A 21 -1.13 -2.31 -6.88
CA CYS A 21 -1.26 -2.40 -5.42
C CYS A 21 -0.02 -3.03 -4.78
N GLY A 22 0.48 -4.14 -5.32
CA GLY A 22 1.71 -4.77 -4.82
C GLY A 22 2.94 -3.86 -4.88
N VAL A 23 3.11 -3.13 -5.98
CA VAL A 23 4.20 -2.15 -6.15
C VAL A 23 4.06 -1.01 -5.14
N LEU A 24 2.85 -0.48 -4.94
CA LEU A 24 2.60 0.60 -3.98
C LEU A 24 2.93 0.17 -2.54
N ILE A 25 2.52 -1.04 -2.14
CA ILE A 25 2.85 -1.59 -0.82
C ILE A 25 4.38 -1.66 -0.64
N VAL A 26 5.10 -2.27 -1.60
CA VAL A 26 6.57 -2.38 -1.54
C VAL A 26 7.24 -1.01 -1.52
N TYR A 27 6.76 -0.06 -2.32
CA TYR A 27 7.31 1.29 -2.37
C TYR A 27 7.10 2.04 -1.05
N SER A 28 5.89 1.98 -0.48
CA SER A 28 5.58 2.63 0.80
C SER A 28 6.41 2.06 1.95
N MET A 29 6.80 0.79 1.92
CA MET A 29 7.61 0.18 2.98
C MET A 29 9.10 0.57 2.97
N ARG A 30 9.64 1.13 1.87
CA ARG A 30 11.09 1.34 1.71
C ARG A 30 11.71 2.37 2.66
N GLY A 31 10.90 3.23 3.28
CA GLY A 31 11.35 4.27 4.21
C GLY A 31 10.95 4.06 5.66
N HIS A 32 10.19 3.02 5.97
CA HIS A 32 9.68 2.80 7.33
C HIS A 32 10.76 2.23 8.26
N ARG A 33 10.60 2.49 9.56
CA ARG A 33 11.38 1.83 10.60
C ARG A 33 11.22 0.32 10.53
N LYS A 34 12.24 -0.43 10.95
CA LYS A 34 12.22 -1.91 10.90
C LYS A 34 11.52 -2.55 12.11
N GLU A 35 11.38 -1.79 13.17
CA GLU A 35 10.85 -2.24 14.46
C GLU A 35 9.73 -1.29 14.90
N GLU A 36 8.80 -1.84 15.68
CA GLU A 36 7.74 -1.05 16.30
C GLU A 36 8.34 -0.11 17.36
N THR A 37 7.76 1.07 17.48
CA THR A 37 8.21 2.11 18.39
C THR A 37 7.03 2.96 18.87
N THR A 38 7.27 3.72 19.93
CA THR A 38 6.33 4.71 20.47
C THR A 38 6.65 6.12 19.97
N GLN A 39 7.63 6.27 19.07
CA GLN A 39 8.00 7.57 18.50
C GLN A 39 6.99 8.01 17.45
N THR A 40 6.59 9.28 17.51
CA THR A 40 5.62 9.88 16.58
C THR A 40 6.30 10.57 15.40
N THR A 41 5.52 10.95 14.39
CA THR A 41 6.00 11.63 13.16
C THR A 41 6.41 13.10 13.37
N GLY A 42 6.21 13.64 14.58
CA GLY A 42 6.58 15.01 14.96
C GLY A 42 5.58 16.09 14.55
N HIS A 43 4.40 15.70 14.04
CA HIS A 43 3.30 16.60 13.72
C HIS A 43 2.05 16.20 14.52
N GLU A 44 1.29 17.20 14.95
CA GLU A 44 0.02 17.04 15.66
C GLU A 44 -1.11 17.63 14.82
N TYR A 45 -2.20 16.86 14.69
CA TYR A 45 -3.41 17.29 14.00
C TYR A 45 -4.61 17.03 14.91
N ASP A 46 -5.29 18.09 15.35
CA ASP A 46 -6.50 17.99 16.19
C ASP A 46 -6.29 17.17 17.49
N GLY A 47 -5.15 17.35 18.18
CA GLY A 47 -4.82 16.59 19.38
C GLY A 47 -4.34 15.15 19.12
N ILE A 48 -4.22 14.74 17.86
CA ILE A 48 -3.80 13.40 17.45
C ILE A 48 -2.37 13.47 16.90
N GLU A 49 -1.52 12.59 17.40
CA GLU A 49 -0.17 12.33 16.86
C GLU A 49 -0.11 10.92 16.25
N GLU A 50 0.67 10.76 15.19
CA GLU A 50 0.80 9.49 14.47
C GLU A 50 2.08 8.75 14.86
N TYR A 51 1.97 7.46 15.17
CA TYR A 51 3.14 6.60 15.39
C TYR A 51 3.81 6.23 14.06
N ASP A 52 5.12 6.39 14.00
CA ASP A 52 5.94 6.03 12.83
C ASP A 52 6.44 4.57 12.97
N ASN A 53 5.49 3.64 12.79
CA ASN A 53 5.68 2.19 12.85
C ASN A 53 5.61 1.55 11.46
N PRO A 54 6.33 0.44 11.21
CA PRO A 54 6.17 -0.33 9.98
C PRO A 54 4.79 -1.00 9.88
N LEU A 55 4.43 -1.39 8.66
CA LEU A 55 3.32 -2.31 8.43
C LEU A 55 3.60 -3.65 9.12
N PRO A 56 2.61 -4.24 9.81
CA PRO A 56 2.81 -5.51 10.48
C PRO A 56 2.98 -6.65 9.46
N ARG A 57 3.89 -7.58 9.75
CA ARG A 57 4.26 -8.67 8.82
C ARG A 57 3.15 -9.67 8.50
N TRP A 58 2.09 -9.73 9.30
CA TRP A 58 0.94 -10.61 9.03
C TRP A 58 -0.05 -9.97 8.05
N TRP A 59 0.05 -8.66 7.83
CA TRP A 59 -0.81 -7.92 6.92
C TRP A 59 -0.29 -7.90 5.48
N VAL A 60 1.03 -7.98 5.31
CA VAL A 60 1.73 -8.09 4.02
C VAL A 60 1.94 -9.56 3.66
#